data_AF-A0A7V9P6K9-F1
#
_entry.id   AF-A0A7V9P6K9-F1
#
_cell.length_a   1.000
_cell.length_b   1.000
_cell.length_c   1.000
_cell.angle_alpha   90.00
_cell.angle_beta   90.00
_cell.angle_gamma   90.00
#
_symmetry.space_group_name_H-M   'P 1'
#
loop_
_entity.id
_entity.type
_entity.pdbx_description
1 polymer ?
#
loop_
_entity_poly.entity_id
_entity_poly.type
_entity_poly.pdbx_seq_one_letter_code
_entity_poly.pdbx_strand_id
1 'polypeptide(L)'
;MVDAPKRARAARLREPAIRLAHLLVLSGFALAQPLFDILAKHAEFFAVRGSAPSDIVLFALAVTFVPALLLWAVELAVGALHRGGALLLHLVFAGGLFAAFAIQVLERVGLDGTVVLIGGAVVAGAAAAFALWRTRLVGSFLAVLSPAPLVFLATFLFFSPVSDLVFPDSVEVATAQVRAEAPVVILVLDELPIVSLLDRRGEIDEGRFPNFARFARDSTWFRNTTTLSAQTTRAVPAILSGRVPTQGKLPVFQDHPENLFTLLGGRY
;
A
#
# COMPACT_ATOMS: atom_id res chain seq x y z
N MET A 1 49.75 -15.79 -13.48
CA MET A 1 49.80 -15.61 -12.01
C MET A 1 49.18 -14.28 -11.56
N VAL A 2 48.03 -13.86 -12.15
CA VAL A 2 47.41 -12.52 -11.93
C VAL A 2 46.01 -12.60 -11.27
N ASP A 3 45.44 -13.81 -11.09
CA ASP A 3 44.06 -13.99 -10.58
C ASP A 3 43.91 -14.25 -9.07
N ALA A 4 45.01 -14.47 -8.35
CA ALA A 4 44.98 -14.75 -6.91
C ALA A 4 44.32 -13.65 -6.05
N PRO A 5 44.60 -12.34 -6.26
CA PRO A 5 44.02 -11.29 -5.41
C PRO A 5 42.51 -11.06 -5.65
N LYS A 6 42.03 -11.27 -6.89
CA LYS A 6 40.60 -11.15 -7.23
C LYS A 6 39.76 -12.25 -6.56
N ARG A 7 40.27 -13.49 -6.55
CA ARG A 7 39.60 -14.63 -5.89
C ARG A 7 39.51 -14.47 -4.37
N ALA A 8 40.57 -13.95 -3.73
CA ALA A 8 40.58 -13.68 -2.29
C ALA A 8 39.58 -12.58 -1.88
N ARG A 9 39.44 -11.51 -2.70
CA ARG A 9 38.47 -10.43 -2.45
C ARG A 9 37.02 -10.88 -2.66
N ALA A 10 36.77 -11.68 -3.69
CA ALA A 10 35.45 -12.28 -3.94
C ALA A 10 35.04 -13.24 -2.81
N ALA A 11 35.97 -14.02 -2.25
CA ALA A 11 35.69 -14.89 -1.11
C ALA A 11 35.32 -14.11 0.16
N ARG A 12 35.97 -12.95 0.40
CA ARG A 12 35.68 -12.09 1.57
C ARG A 12 34.31 -11.40 1.52
N LEU A 13 33.77 -11.14 0.34
CA LEU A 13 32.46 -10.47 0.17
C LEU A 13 31.28 -11.44 0.09
N ARG A 14 31.54 -12.74 -0.12
CA ARG A 14 30.48 -13.76 -0.26
C ARG A 14 29.63 -13.92 0.99
N GLU A 15 30.25 -14.01 2.16
CA GLU A 15 29.53 -14.26 3.41
C GLU A 15 28.63 -13.07 3.80
N PRO A 16 29.09 -11.80 3.80
CA PRO A 16 28.22 -10.65 4.03
C PRO A 16 27.08 -10.53 3.02
N ALA A 17 27.33 -10.82 1.74
CA ALA A 17 26.31 -10.74 0.70
C ALA A 17 25.21 -11.81 0.88
N ILE A 18 25.58 -13.02 1.30
CA ILE A 18 24.62 -14.08 1.60
C ILE A 18 23.74 -13.69 2.80
N ARG A 19 24.34 -13.14 3.87
CA ARG A 19 23.58 -12.67 5.04
C ARG A 19 22.61 -11.55 4.69
N LEU A 20 23.05 -10.59 3.87
CA LEU A 20 22.17 -9.56 3.34
C LEU A 20 21.01 -10.17 2.55
N ALA A 21 21.28 -11.14 1.67
CA ALA A 21 20.21 -11.82 0.91
C ALA A 21 19.20 -12.52 1.84
N HIS A 22 19.66 -13.17 2.91
CA HIS A 22 18.78 -13.79 3.91
C HIS A 22 17.90 -12.75 4.60
N LEU A 23 18.48 -11.65 5.07
CA LEU A 23 17.72 -10.56 5.69
C LEU A 23 16.74 -9.91 4.72
N LEU A 24 17.15 -9.72 3.45
CA LEU A 24 16.29 -9.16 2.41
C LEU A 24 15.07 -10.05 2.16
N VAL A 25 15.26 -11.36 2.06
CA VAL A 25 14.17 -12.33 1.89
C VAL A 25 13.24 -12.30 3.10
N LEU A 26 13.79 -12.47 4.31
CA LEU A 26 12.98 -12.55 5.52
C LEU A 26 12.25 -11.24 5.80
N SER A 27 12.90 -10.09 5.59
CA SER A 27 12.27 -8.77 5.66
C SER A 27 11.22 -8.59 4.57
N GLY A 28 11.47 -9.09 3.36
CA GLY A 28 10.53 -9.04 2.25
C GLY A 28 9.24 -9.77 2.57
N PHE A 29 9.31 -10.97 3.13
CA PHE A 29 8.14 -11.74 3.55
C PHE A 29 7.47 -11.17 4.80
N ALA A 30 8.25 -10.68 5.78
CA ALA A 30 7.70 -10.18 7.04
C ALA A 30 7.05 -8.79 6.90
N LEU A 31 7.59 -7.93 6.03
CA LEU A 31 7.23 -6.50 5.96
C LEU A 31 6.78 -6.06 4.57
N ALA A 32 7.58 -6.31 3.53
CA ALA A 32 7.32 -5.73 2.21
C ALA A 32 6.09 -6.35 1.53
N GLN A 33 6.01 -7.67 1.44
CA GLN A 33 4.90 -8.37 0.80
C GLN A 33 3.55 -8.05 1.44
N PRO A 34 3.38 -8.10 2.78
CA PRO A 34 2.10 -7.80 3.42
C PRO A 34 1.69 -6.34 3.23
N LEU A 35 2.65 -5.41 3.37
CA LEU A 35 2.38 -3.98 3.21
C LEU A 35 2.01 -3.63 1.77
N PHE A 36 2.72 -4.21 0.78
CA PHE A 36 2.41 -4.05 -0.63
C PHE A 36 1.07 -4.68 -1.00
N ASP A 37 0.71 -5.84 -0.46
CA ASP A 37 -0.59 -6.48 -0.73
C ASP A 37 -1.76 -5.61 -0.25
N ILE A 38 -1.64 -4.99 0.94
CA ILE A 38 -2.66 -4.07 1.46
C ILE A 38 -2.74 -2.82 0.58
N LEU A 39 -1.61 -2.20 0.27
CA LEU A 39 -1.58 -0.94 -0.48
C LEU A 39 -1.97 -1.12 -1.95
N ALA A 40 -1.65 -2.26 -2.56
CA ALA A 40 -2.09 -2.61 -3.91
C ALA A 40 -3.62 -2.72 -3.99
N LYS A 41 -4.27 -3.28 -2.96
CA LYS A 41 -5.73 -3.39 -2.87
C LYS A 41 -6.42 -2.05 -2.56
N HIS A 42 -5.68 -1.10 -2.01
CA HIS A 42 -6.16 0.22 -1.58
C HIS A 42 -5.34 1.37 -2.18
N ALA A 43 -5.03 1.29 -3.48
CA ALA A 43 -4.19 2.26 -4.18
C ALA A 43 -4.77 3.70 -4.16
N GLU A 44 -6.08 3.84 -3.96
CA GLU A 44 -6.78 5.13 -3.76
C GLU A 44 -6.16 5.96 -2.63
N PHE A 45 -5.51 5.34 -1.64
CA PHE A 45 -4.77 6.04 -0.58
C PHE A 45 -3.70 7.00 -1.12
N PHE A 46 -2.95 6.59 -2.15
CA PHE A 46 -1.91 7.42 -2.74
C PHE A 46 -2.50 8.56 -3.57
N ALA A 47 -3.61 8.30 -4.29
CA ALA A 47 -4.32 9.32 -5.05
C ALA A 47 -4.88 10.42 -4.14
N VAL A 48 -5.53 10.03 -3.03
CA VAL A 48 -6.12 10.96 -2.06
C VAL A 48 -5.04 11.80 -1.35
N ARG A 49 -3.86 11.23 -1.09
CA ARG A 49 -2.72 11.99 -0.54
C ARG A 49 -2.00 12.87 -1.55
N GLY A 50 -2.36 12.81 -2.84
CA GLY A 50 -1.63 13.50 -3.89
C GLY A 50 -0.17 13.07 -3.99
N SER A 51 0.13 11.80 -3.67
CA SER A 51 1.51 11.30 -3.71
C SER A 51 2.06 11.33 -5.13
N ALA A 52 3.25 11.91 -5.31
CA ALA A 52 3.91 11.91 -6.60
C ALA A 52 4.36 10.48 -6.98
N PRO A 53 4.51 10.15 -8.27
CA PRO A 53 5.06 8.87 -8.70
C PRO A 53 6.40 8.53 -8.02
N SER A 54 7.26 9.54 -7.83
CA SER A 54 8.54 9.40 -7.13
C SER A 54 8.37 8.98 -5.67
N ASP A 55 7.34 9.46 -4.98
CA ASP A 55 7.10 9.15 -3.57
C ASP A 55 6.68 7.69 -3.41
N ILE A 56 5.84 7.20 -4.33
CA ILE A 56 5.40 5.80 -4.36
C ILE A 56 6.58 4.87 -4.63
N VAL A 57 7.41 5.20 -5.62
CA VAL A 57 8.62 4.41 -5.95
C VAL A 57 9.62 4.45 -4.80
N LEU A 58 9.89 5.62 -4.22
CA LEU A 58 10.80 5.77 -3.08
C LEU A 58 10.30 4.98 -1.86
N PHE A 59 9.00 5.05 -1.57
CA PHE A 59 8.38 4.25 -0.53
C PHE A 59 8.57 2.75 -0.77
N ALA A 60 8.28 2.26 -1.97
CA ALA A 60 8.40 0.84 -2.31
C ALA A 60 9.86 0.35 -2.19
N LEU A 61 10.81 1.14 -2.69
CA LEU A 61 12.24 0.87 -2.51
C LEU A 61 12.64 0.90 -1.03
N ALA A 62 12.19 1.89 -0.27
CA ALA A 62 12.50 2.02 1.15
C ALA A 62 12.01 0.81 1.94
N VAL A 63 10.75 0.41 1.77
CA VAL A 63 10.16 -0.74 2.47
C VAL A 63 10.89 -2.05 2.12
N THR A 64 11.32 -2.20 0.86
CA THR A 64 11.99 -3.42 0.40
C THR A 64 13.43 -3.53 0.91
N PHE A 65 14.19 -2.43 0.88
CA PHE A 65 15.64 -2.45 1.10
C PHE A 65 16.06 -1.94 2.48
N VAL A 66 15.43 -0.88 3.01
CA VAL A 66 15.92 -0.19 4.21
C VAL A 66 15.94 -1.09 5.44
N PRO A 67 14.89 -1.86 5.79
CA PRO A 67 14.93 -2.69 6.99
C PRO A 67 16.08 -3.72 6.94
N ALA A 68 16.22 -4.43 5.81
CA ALA A 68 17.29 -5.41 5.64
C ALA A 68 18.69 -4.78 5.64
N LEU A 69 18.86 -3.63 4.98
CA LEU A 69 20.13 -2.90 4.94
C LEU A 69 20.54 -2.36 6.31
N LEU A 70 19.59 -1.87 7.12
CA LEU A 70 19.85 -1.40 8.48
C LEU A 70 20.31 -2.56 9.37
N LEU A 71 19.60 -3.68 9.36
CA LEU A 71 19.98 -4.87 10.13
C LEU A 71 21.37 -5.38 9.70
N TRP A 72 21.62 -5.44 8.40
CA TRP A 72 22.91 -5.84 7.85
C TRP A 72 24.04 -4.86 8.24
N ALA A 73 23.78 -3.56 8.24
CA ALA A 73 24.77 -2.56 8.66
C ALA A 73 25.17 -2.74 10.14
N VAL A 74 24.20 -3.08 11.01
CA VAL A 74 24.49 -3.39 12.41
C VAL A 74 25.32 -4.68 12.52
N GLU A 75 25.02 -5.72 11.73
CA GLU A 75 25.84 -6.94 11.68
C GLU A 75 27.28 -6.66 11.26
N LEU A 76 27.48 -5.80 10.25
CA LEU A 76 28.81 -5.41 9.79
C LEU A 76 29.57 -4.65 10.88
N ALA A 77 28.91 -3.71 11.55
CA ALA A 77 29.50 -2.92 12.63
C ALA A 77 29.96 -3.84 13.77
N VAL A 78 29.10 -4.76 14.23
CA VAL A 78 29.46 -5.72 15.29
C VAL A 78 30.52 -6.71 14.81
N GLY A 79 30.44 -7.15 13.56
CA GLY A 79 31.38 -8.11 12.96
C GLY A 79 32.79 -7.57 12.77
N ALA A 80 32.94 -6.25 12.68
CA ALA A 80 34.23 -5.57 12.69
C ALA A 80 34.96 -5.74 14.04
N LEU A 81 34.23 -5.87 15.15
CA LEU A 81 34.78 -6.08 16.49
C LEU A 81 34.81 -7.57 16.90
N HIS A 82 33.71 -8.28 16.71
CA HIS A 82 33.52 -9.65 17.17
C HIS A 82 32.79 -10.52 16.14
N ARG A 83 33.51 -11.43 15.49
CA ARG A 83 32.95 -12.35 14.48
C ARG A 83 31.82 -13.24 15.03
N GLY A 84 31.95 -13.71 16.29
CA GLY A 84 30.91 -14.50 16.95
C GLY A 84 29.64 -13.70 17.24
N GLY A 85 29.79 -12.42 17.63
CA GLY A 85 28.67 -11.52 17.89
C GLY A 85 27.85 -11.25 16.62
N ALA A 86 28.50 -11.06 15.47
CA ALA A 86 27.80 -10.88 14.21
C ALA A 86 27.00 -12.11 13.76
N LEU A 87 27.49 -13.34 14.04
CA LEU A 87 26.72 -14.55 13.75
C LEU A 87 25.49 -14.66 14.66
N LEU A 88 25.66 -14.44 15.96
CA LEU A 88 24.53 -14.46 16.90
C LEU A 88 23.47 -13.42 16.50
N LEU A 89 23.92 -12.21 16.17
CA LEU A 89 23.03 -11.12 15.77
C LEU A 89 22.26 -11.47 14.49
N HIS A 90 22.94 -12.08 13.51
CA HIS A 90 22.30 -12.55 12.29
C HIS A 90 21.18 -13.57 12.57
N LEU A 91 21.43 -14.55 13.45
CA LEU A 91 20.43 -15.54 13.84
C LEU A 91 19.26 -14.91 14.60
N VAL A 92 19.53 -13.92 15.46
CA VAL A 92 18.48 -13.17 16.19
C VAL A 92 17.61 -12.37 15.22
N PHE A 93 18.21 -11.64 14.28
CA PHE A 93 17.48 -10.88 13.28
C PHE A 93 16.68 -11.78 12.34
N ALA A 94 17.29 -12.84 11.82
CA ALA A 94 16.61 -13.80 10.96
C ALA A 94 15.45 -14.49 11.69
N GLY A 95 15.68 -14.95 12.94
CA GLY A 95 14.64 -15.56 13.77
C GLY A 95 13.51 -14.59 14.11
N GLY A 96 13.84 -13.33 14.42
CA GLY A 96 12.84 -12.29 14.70
C GLY A 96 11.99 -11.93 13.48
N LEU A 97 12.60 -11.77 12.31
CA LEU A 97 11.87 -11.54 11.05
C LEU A 97 10.98 -12.74 10.70
N PHE A 98 11.48 -13.97 10.88
CA PHE A 98 10.67 -15.16 10.66
C PHE A 98 9.52 -15.27 11.66
N ALA A 99 9.73 -14.89 12.93
CA ALA A 99 8.67 -14.81 13.92
C ALA A 99 7.58 -13.82 13.51
N ALA A 100 7.96 -12.63 13.02
CA ALA A 100 7.01 -11.63 12.52
C ALA A 100 6.21 -12.14 11.32
N PHE A 101 6.84 -12.88 10.40
CA PHE A 101 6.15 -13.58 9.33
C PHE A 101 5.21 -14.68 9.86
N ALA A 102 5.66 -15.46 10.85
CA ALA A 102 4.89 -16.56 11.43
C ALA A 102 3.58 -16.08 12.08
N ILE A 103 3.56 -14.89 12.71
CA ILE A 103 2.32 -14.29 13.24
C ILE A 103 1.24 -14.22 12.16
N GLN A 104 1.61 -13.71 10.99
CA GLN A 104 0.67 -13.53 9.87
C GLN A 104 0.17 -14.87 9.31
N VAL A 105 1.05 -15.89 9.32
CA VAL A 105 0.66 -17.24 8.91
C VAL A 105 -0.28 -17.88 9.93
N LEU A 106 0.01 -17.75 11.22
CA LEU A 106 -0.82 -18.32 12.30
C LEU A 106 -2.22 -17.70 12.31
N GLU A 107 -2.31 -16.38 12.16
CA GLU A 107 -3.58 -15.64 12.06
C GLU A 107 -4.40 -16.12 10.85
N ARG A 108 -3.75 -16.35 9.69
CA ARG A 108 -4.43 -16.90 8.49
C ARG A 108 -5.01 -18.30 8.65
N VAL A 109 -4.51 -19.09 9.61
CA VAL A 109 -5.00 -20.45 9.89
C VAL A 109 -6.05 -20.44 11.02
N GLY A 110 -6.45 -19.26 11.52
CA GLY A 110 -7.52 -19.08 12.50
C GLY A 110 -7.07 -19.16 13.96
N LEU A 111 -5.79 -18.87 14.24
CA LEU A 111 -5.29 -18.77 15.61
C LEU A 111 -5.34 -17.31 16.09
N ASP A 112 -6.35 -16.97 16.88
CA ASP A 112 -6.63 -15.56 17.23
C ASP A 112 -6.18 -15.17 18.65
N GLY A 113 -5.72 -16.13 19.45
CA GLY A 113 -5.30 -15.88 20.83
C GLY A 113 -3.93 -15.21 20.90
N THR A 114 -3.83 -14.02 21.50
CA THR A 114 -2.57 -13.25 21.62
C THR A 114 -1.42 -14.09 22.19
N VAL A 115 -1.67 -14.87 23.25
CA VAL A 115 -0.67 -15.75 23.86
C VAL A 115 -0.23 -16.86 22.91
N VAL A 116 -1.18 -17.42 22.15
CA VAL A 116 -0.91 -18.48 21.17
C VAL A 116 -0.10 -17.94 19.99
N LEU A 117 -0.45 -16.75 19.50
CA LEU A 117 0.26 -16.06 18.42
C LEU A 117 1.69 -15.71 18.82
N ILE A 118 1.88 -15.05 19.97
CA ILE A 118 3.22 -14.68 20.45
C ILE A 118 4.04 -15.92 20.76
N GLY A 119 3.48 -16.89 21.47
CA GLY A 119 4.16 -18.14 21.81
C GLY A 119 4.57 -18.92 20.55
N GLY A 120 3.63 -19.07 19.60
CA GLY A 120 3.88 -19.73 18.32
C GLY A 120 4.94 -19.03 17.49
N ALA A 121 4.90 -17.70 17.42
CA ALA A 121 5.89 -16.90 16.70
C ALA A 121 7.31 -17.01 17.32
N VAL A 122 7.42 -16.96 18.65
CA VAL A 122 8.70 -17.14 19.35
C VAL A 122 9.28 -18.52 19.08
N VAL A 123 8.45 -19.58 19.18
CA VAL A 123 8.88 -20.96 18.88
C VAL A 123 9.31 -21.09 17.42
N ALA A 124 8.54 -20.55 16.47
CA ALA A 124 8.85 -20.58 15.06
C ALA A 124 10.15 -19.84 14.73
N GLY A 125 10.34 -18.64 15.30
CA GLY A 125 11.56 -17.85 15.14
C GLY A 125 12.80 -18.54 15.71
N ALA A 126 12.69 -19.11 16.92
CA ALA A 126 13.77 -19.89 17.54
C ALA A 126 14.12 -21.13 16.71
N ALA A 127 13.11 -21.85 16.20
CA ALA A 127 13.30 -23.00 15.32
C ALA A 127 13.99 -22.62 14.00
N ALA A 128 13.60 -21.50 13.39
CA ALA A 128 14.24 -21.01 12.17
C ALA A 128 15.70 -20.60 12.40
N ALA A 129 15.99 -19.87 13.48
CA ALA A 129 17.35 -19.50 13.87
C ALA A 129 18.21 -20.74 14.13
N PHE A 130 17.68 -21.73 14.86
CA PHE A 130 18.37 -22.99 15.10
C PHE A 130 18.64 -23.75 13.81
N ALA A 131 17.66 -23.81 12.89
CA ALA A 131 17.80 -24.49 11.61
C ALA A 131 18.84 -23.82 10.70
N LEU A 132 18.90 -22.48 10.68
CA LEU A 132 19.91 -21.69 9.98
C LEU A 132 21.33 -21.93 10.54
N TRP A 133 21.45 -22.07 11.85
CA TRP A 133 22.72 -22.40 12.50
C TRP A 133 23.17 -23.83 12.18
N ARG A 134 22.23 -24.78 12.22
CA ARG A 134 22.55 -26.21 12.18
C ARG A 134 22.70 -26.77 10.76
N THR A 135 21.99 -26.20 9.78
CA THR A 135 21.87 -26.78 8.43
C THR A 135 22.14 -25.76 7.33
N ARG A 136 22.93 -26.16 6.33
CA ARG A 136 23.18 -25.33 5.15
C ARG A 136 21.98 -25.25 4.20
N LEU A 137 21.04 -26.19 4.32
CA LEU A 137 19.86 -26.27 3.44
C LEU A 137 18.96 -25.04 3.57
N VAL A 138 18.70 -24.57 4.78
CA VAL A 138 17.86 -23.38 5.01
C VAL A 138 18.51 -22.13 4.41
N GLY A 139 19.83 -21.97 4.59
CA GLY A 139 20.58 -20.88 3.96
C GLY A 139 20.56 -20.93 2.44
N SER A 140 20.65 -22.12 1.83
CA SER A 140 20.51 -22.31 0.39
C SER A 140 19.10 -21.99 -0.11
N PHE A 141 18.07 -22.40 0.63
CA PHE A 141 16.68 -22.10 0.29
C PHE A 141 16.40 -20.59 0.30
N LEU A 142 16.89 -19.87 1.32
CA LEU A 142 16.82 -18.41 1.35
C LEU A 142 17.59 -17.75 0.20
N ALA A 143 18.73 -18.32 -0.20
CA ALA A 143 19.47 -17.82 -1.36
C ALA A 143 18.68 -17.99 -2.67
N VAL A 144 17.97 -19.12 -2.84
CA VAL A 144 17.06 -19.35 -3.97
C VAL A 144 15.89 -18.34 -3.95
N LEU A 145 15.39 -18.00 -2.77
CA LEU A 145 14.34 -16.99 -2.59
C LEU A 145 14.83 -15.54 -2.71
N SER A 146 16.12 -15.28 -2.90
CA SER A 146 16.66 -13.91 -3.01
C SER A 146 15.98 -13.02 -4.07
N PRO A 147 15.42 -13.53 -5.18
CA PRO A 147 14.64 -12.68 -6.09
C PRO A 147 13.27 -12.28 -5.55
N ALA A 148 12.73 -12.95 -4.53
CA ALA A 148 11.34 -12.77 -4.09
C ALA A 148 11.01 -11.32 -3.68
N PRO A 149 11.84 -10.59 -2.91
CA PRO A 149 11.56 -9.18 -2.61
C PRO A 149 11.54 -8.28 -3.85
N LEU A 150 12.35 -8.59 -4.86
CA LEU A 150 12.31 -7.88 -6.15
C LEU A 150 11.05 -8.21 -6.94
N VAL A 151 10.58 -9.47 -6.87
CA VAL A 151 9.30 -9.87 -7.45
C VAL A 151 8.16 -9.13 -6.76
N PHE A 152 8.14 -9.05 -5.43
CA PHE A 152 7.11 -8.29 -4.70
C PHE A 152 7.09 -6.82 -5.09
N LEU A 153 8.26 -6.19 -5.17
CA LEU A 153 8.42 -4.82 -5.64
C LEU A 153 7.91 -4.64 -7.08
N ALA A 154 8.28 -5.55 -7.99
CA ALA A 154 7.85 -5.48 -9.38
C ALA A 154 6.35 -5.70 -9.53
N THR A 155 5.78 -6.70 -8.86
CA THR A 155 4.34 -6.95 -8.84
C THR A 155 3.57 -5.75 -8.31
N PHE A 156 4.06 -5.12 -7.24
CA PHE A 156 3.44 -3.92 -6.69
C PHE A 156 3.46 -2.74 -7.67
N LEU A 157 4.60 -2.43 -8.29
CA LEU A 157 4.74 -1.25 -9.14
C LEU A 157 4.14 -1.40 -10.55
N PHE A 158 4.17 -2.60 -11.11
CA PHE A 158 3.83 -2.81 -12.53
C PHE A 158 2.58 -3.66 -12.77
N PHE A 159 2.15 -4.45 -11.78
CA PHE A 159 1.08 -5.43 -11.93
C PHE A 159 -0.04 -5.25 -10.90
N SER A 160 -0.20 -4.04 -10.37
CA SER A 160 -1.26 -3.66 -9.43
C SER A 160 -1.88 -2.33 -9.81
N PRO A 161 -3.07 -1.96 -9.28
CA PRO A 161 -3.69 -0.64 -9.55
C PRO A 161 -2.79 0.56 -9.23
N VAL A 162 -1.70 0.38 -8.48
CA VAL A 162 -0.69 1.42 -8.24
C VAL A 162 0.06 1.80 -9.53
N SER A 163 0.10 0.94 -10.55
CA SER A 163 0.75 1.24 -11.83
C SER A 163 0.17 2.48 -12.49
N ASP A 164 -1.13 2.69 -12.39
CA ASP A 164 -1.83 3.81 -13.04
C ASP A 164 -1.46 5.15 -12.39
N LEU A 165 -1.00 5.11 -11.13
CA LEU A 165 -0.49 6.27 -10.41
C LEU A 165 1.00 6.53 -10.71
N VAL A 166 1.79 5.48 -10.93
CA VAL A 166 3.24 5.58 -11.17
C VAL A 166 3.55 5.87 -12.64
N PHE A 167 2.77 5.28 -13.54
CA PHE A 167 2.88 5.39 -15.00
C PHE A 167 1.59 5.98 -15.57
N PRO A 168 1.35 7.28 -15.32
CA PRO A 168 0.15 7.94 -15.77
C PRO A 168 0.04 7.92 -17.31
N ASP A 169 -1.00 7.31 -17.84
CA ASP A 169 -1.34 7.38 -19.26
C ASP A 169 -1.70 8.82 -19.68
N SER A 170 -1.21 9.26 -20.83
CA SER A 170 -1.66 10.50 -21.45
C SER A 170 -3.03 10.28 -22.08
N VAL A 171 -4.10 10.63 -21.35
CA VAL A 171 -5.46 10.54 -21.90
C VAL A 171 -5.82 11.84 -22.59
N GLU A 172 -6.22 11.75 -23.86
CA GLU A 172 -6.75 12.89 -24.60
C GLU A 172 -8.05 13.37 -23.95
N VAL A 173 -8.12 14.68 -23.69
CA VAL A 173 -9.30 15.30 -23.11
C VAL A 173 -10.40 15.29 -24.17
N ALA A 174 -11.43 14.48 -23.95
CA ALA A 174 -12.63 14.50 -24.76
C ALA A 174 -13.42 15.80 -24.47
N THR A 175 -13.09 16.87 -25.19
CA THR A 175 -13.79 18.15 -25.06
C THR A 175 -15.10 18.12 -25.85
N ALA A 176 -16.22 18.36 -25.18
CA ALA A 176 -17.52 18.53 -25.84
C ALA A 176 -17.86 20.03 -26.00
N GLN A 177 -18.52 20.38 -27.11
CA GLN A 177 -19.04 21.74 -27.32
C GLN A 177 -20.43 21.86 -26.67
N VAL A 178 -20.49 22.36 -25.44
CA VAL A 178 -21.74 22.58 -24.71
C VAL A 178 -22.32 23.97 -25.06
N ARG A 179 -23.59 24.03 -25.47
CA ARG A 179 -24.26 25.30 -25.88
C ARG A 179 -25.00 26.04 -24.76
N ALA A 180 -25.07 25.48 -23.54
CA ALA A 180 -25.76 26.11 -22.42
C ALA A 180 -24.90 27.20 -21.75
N GLU A 181 -25.52 28.33 -21.38
CA GLU A 181 -24.85 29.51 -20.78
C GLU A 181 -25.21 29.72 -19.30
N ALA A 182 -26.16 28.97 -18.76
CA ALA A 182 -26.56 29.13 -17.36
C ALA A 182 -25.40 28.73 -16.41
N PRO A 183 -25.05 29.56 -15.41
CA PRO A 183 -24.04 29.20 -14.43
C PRO A 183 -24.55 28.05 -13.54
N VAL A 184 -23.75 26.99 -13.42
CA VAL A 184 -24.06 25.82 -12.60
C VAL A 184 -23.06 25.76 -11.45
N VAL A 185 -23.58 25.68 -10.22
CA VAL A 185 -22.77 25.46 -9.01
C VAL A 185 -23.15 24.11 -8.43
N ILE A 186 -22.17 23.22 -8.27
CA ILE A 186 -22.35 21.92 -7.61
C ILE A 186 -21.69 21.99 -6.25
N LEU A 187 -22.48 21.80 -5.19
CA LEU A 187 -21.99 21.69 -3.82
C LEU A 187 -22.02 20.22 -3.40
N VAL A 188 -20.85 19.66 -3.10
CA VAL A 188 -20.69 18.32 -2.52
C VAL A 188 -20.17 18.47 -1.10
N LEU A 189 -20.87 17.86 -0.14
CA LEU A 189 -20.50 17.89 1.28
C LEU A 189 -20.04 16.49 1.67
N ASP A 190 -18.84 16.39 2.23
CA ASP A 190 -18.28 15.12 2.68
C ASP A 190 -18.96 14.65 3.97
N GLU A 191 -19.14 13.34 4.10
CA GLU A 191 -19.68 12.69 5.31
C GLU A 191 -20.97 13.31 5.88
N LEU A 192 -21.91 13.72 5.02
CA LEU A 192 -23.20 14.28 5.45
C LEU A 192 -24.39 13.37 5.11
N PRO A 193 -24.73 12.39 5.98
CA PRO A 193 -25.94 11.59 5.80
C PRO A 193 -27.21 12.45 5.85
N ILE A 194 -28.15 12.22 4.92
CA ILE A 194 -29.43 12.95 4.89
C ILE A 194 -30.17 12.83 6.23
N VAL A 195 -30.15 11.64 6.84
CA VAL A 195 -30.82 11.39 8.14
C VAL A 195 -30.35 12.34 9.25
N SER A 196 -29.12 12.86 9.16
CA SER A 196 -28.58 13.82 10.12
C SER A 196 -29.22 15.21 9.98
N LEU A 197 -29.76 15.53 8.80
CA LEU A 197 -30.45 16.78 8.51
C LEU A 197 -31.94 16.74 8.85
N LEU A 198 -32.51 15.55 9.07
CA LEU A 198 -33.96 15.38 9.20
C LEU A 198 -34.45 15.42 10.65
N ASP A 199 -35.67 15.92 10.82
CA ASP A 199 -36.44 15.84 12.06
C ASP A 199 -37.22 14.51 12.16
N ARG A 200 -38.04 14.37 13.22
CA ARG A 200 -38.87 13.16 13.44
C ARG A 200 -39.96 12.95 12.37
N ARG A 201 -40.27 13.97 11.58
CA ARG A 201 -41.25 13.94 10.50
C ARG A 201 -40.58 13.65 9.14
N GLY A 202 -39.25 13.53 9.12
CA GLY A 202 -38.47 13.32 7.90
C GLY A 202 -38.34 14.59 7.05
N GLU A 203 -38.59 15.76 7.61
CA GLU A 203 -38.31 17.06 6.98
C GLU A 203 -36.95 17.58 7.45
N ILE A 204 -36.33 18.52 6.73
CA ILE A 204 -35.10 19.17 7.21
C ILE A 204 -35.40 19.87 8.55
N ASP A 205 -34.63 19.58 9.60
CA ASP A 205 -34.76 20.22 10.92
C ASP A 205 -34.37 21.70 10.80
N GLU A 206 -35.37 22.57 10.65
CA GLU A 206 -35.18 24.03 10.51
C GLU A 206 -34.59 24.68 11.76
N GLY A 207 -34.79 24.07 12.94
CA GLY A 207 -34.20 24.57 14.19
C GLY A 207 -32.69 24.39 14.22
N ARG A 208 -32.18 23.32 13.61
CA ARG A 208 -30.74 23.02 13.54
C ARG A 208 -30.08 23.50 12.25
N PHE A 209 -30.79 23.43 11.13
CA PHE A 209 -30.28 23.68 9.79
C PHE A 209 -31.11 24.72 9.01
N PRO A 210 -31.26 25.95 9.54
CA PRO A 210 -32.18 26.95 8.99
C PRO A 210 -31.87 27.36 7.54
N ASN A 211 -30.57 27.42 7.17
CA ASN A 211 -30.18 27.76 5.80
C ASN A 211 -30.51 26.65 4.79
N PHE A 212 -30.38 25.37 5.18
CA PHE A 212 -30.77 24.24 4.33
C PHE A 212 -32.29 24.19 4.16
N ALA A 213 -33.05 24.41 5.24
CA ALA A 213 -34.51 24.48 5.18
C ALA A 213 -34.98 25.63 4.26
N ARG A 214 -34.35 26.82 4.35
CA ARG A 214 -34.63 27.93 3.44
C ARG A 214 -34.31 27.57 1.99
N PHE A 215 -33.13 27.01 1.75
CA PHE A 215 -32.71 26.63 0.39
C PHE A 215 -33.64 25.59 -0.25
N ALA A 216 -34.07 24.59 0.54
CA ALA A 216 -34.98 23.55 0.07
C ALA A 216 -36.39 24.08 -0.27
N ARG A 217 -36.87 25.14 0.38
CA ARG A 217 -38.17 25.77 0.04
C ARG A 217 -38.18 26.41 -1.34
N ASP A 218 -37.03 26.95 -1.76
CA ASP A 218 -36.88 27.63 -3.06
C ASP A 218 -36.31 26.69 -4.15
N SER A 219 -36.20 25.38 -3.85
CA SER A 219 -35.55 24.37 -4.71
C SER A 219 -36.36 23.06 -4.79
N THR A 220 -35.96 22.17 -5.69
CA THR A 220 -36.50 20.80 -5.73
C THR A 220 -35.71 19.91 -4.77
N TRP A 221 -36.38 19.38 -3.75
CA TRP A 221 -35.76 18.51 -2.74
C TRP A 221 -36.03 17.02 -3.00
N PHE A 222 -34.98 16.20 -3.00
CA PHE A 222 -35.05 14.75 -3.19
C PHE A 222 -34.74 13.99 -1.89
N ARG A 223 -35.75 13.87 -1.02
CA ARG A 223 -35.62 13.23 0.31
C ARG A 223 -35.07 11.79 0.29
N ASN A 224 -35.42 11.03 -0.76
CA ASN A 224 -35.07 9.62 -0.90
C ASN A 224 -33.93 9.42 -1.93
N THR A 225 -33.07 10.42 -2.13
CA THR A 225 -31.90 10.26 -2.99
C THR A 225 -30.90 9.29 -2.34
N THR A 226 -30.25 8.48 -3.17
CA THR A 226 -29.26 7.49 -2.74
C THR A 226 -27.96 7.66 -3.53
N THR A 227 -26.84 7.31 -2.89
CA THR A 227 -25.55 7.22 -3.57
C THR A 227 -25.31 5.79 -4.07
N LEU A 228 -24.56 5.65 -5.16
CA LEU A 228 -24.11 4.35 -5.66
C LEU A 228 -22.95 3.75 -4.84
N SER A 229 -22.33 4.54 -3.95
CA SER A 229 -21.27 4.06 -3.05
C SER A 229 -21.25 4.84 -1.74
N ALA A 230 -20.94 4.14 -0.64
CA ALA A 230 -20.69 4.76 0.66
C ALA A 230 -19.30 5.42 0.77
N GLN A 231 -18.39 5.15 -0.18
CA GLN A 231 -17.04 5.71 -0.19
C GLN A 231 -16.99 6.95 -1.10
N THR A 232 -16.54 8.09 -0.56
CA THR A 232 -16.40 9.36 -1.32
C THR A 232 -15.51 9.19 -2.55
N THR A 233 -14.45 8.39 -2.47
CA THR A 233 -13.53 8.06 -3.58
C THR A 233 -14.22 7.33 -4.75
N ARG A 234 -15.42 6.80 -4.56
CA ARG A 234 -16.21 6.14 -5.61
C ARG A 234 -17.48 6.91 -5.96
N ALA A 235 -18.12 7.51 -4.97
CA ALA A 235 -19.36 8.26 -5.14
C ALA A 235 -19.16 9.51 -6.00
N VAL A 236 -18.12 10.30 -5.72
CA VAL A 236 -17.87 11.57 -6.43
C VAL A 236 -17.52 11.33 -7.90
N PRO A 237 -16.60 10.41 -8.27
CA PRO A 237 -16.38 10.09 -9.68
C PRO A 237 -17.64 9.60 -10.39
N ALA A 238 -18.51 8.84 -9.72
CA ALA A 238 -19.78 8.40 -10.31
C ALA A 238 -20.75 9.57 -10.55
N ILE A 239 -20.84 10.52 -9.62
CA ILE A 239 -21.64 11.76 -9.79
C ILE A 239 -21.13 12.55 -11.00
N LEU A 240 -19.80 12.69 -11.12
CA LEU A 240 -19.18 13.53 -12.16
C LEU A 240 -19.15 12.87 -13.55
N SER A 241 -19.06 11.54 -13.61
CA SER A 241 -19.02 10.79 -14.88
C SER A 241 -20.38 10.24 -15.31
N GLY A 242 -21.37 10.20 -14.41
CA GLY A 242 -22.66 9.55 -14.65
C GLY A 242 -22.57 8.03 -14.82
N ARG A 243 -21.47 7.40 -14.39
CA ARG A 243 -21.21 5.96 -14.53
C ARG A 243 -21.29 5.24 -13.20
N VAL A 244 -21.72 3.98 -13.24
CA VAL A 244 -21.72 3.10 -12.07
C VAL A 244 -20.27 2.85 -11.62
N PRO A 245 -19.95 2.98 -10.32
CA PRO A 245 -18.62 2.66 -9.81
C PRO A 245 -18.22 1.22 -10.11
N THR A 246 -17.05 1.02 -10.70
CA THR A 246 -16.45 -0.30 -10.94
C THR A 246 -15.26 -0.51 -10.00
N GLN A 247 -14.99 -1.78 -9.63
CA GLN A 247 -13.81 -2.09 -8.82
C GLN A 247 -12.52 -1.86 -9.62
N GLY A 248 -11.47 -1.42 -8.93
CA GLY A 248 -10.16 -1.18 -9.53
C GLY A 248 -10.00 0.19 -10.18
N LYS A 249 -11.06 1.00 -10.29
CA LYS A 249 -10.97 2.38 -10.77
C LYS A 249 -10.63 3.34 -9.62
N LEU A 250 -9.59 4.14 -9.83
CA LEU A 250 -9.10 5.15 -8.92
C LEU A 250 -9.78 6.51 -9.18
N PRO A 251 -9.89 7.39 -8.17
CA PRO A 251 -10.48 8.72 -8.32
C PRO A 251 -9.53 9.71 -9.03
N VAL A 252 -8.95 9.28 -10.15
CA VAL A 252 -8.00 10.05 -10.97
C VAL A 252 -8.57 10.25 -12.37
N PHE A 253 -8.06 11.28 -13.06
CA PHE A 253 -8.54 11.66 -14.38
C PHE A 253 -8.50 10.51 -15.40
N GLN A 254 -7.44 9.70 -15.41
CA GLN A 254 -7.24 8.62 -16.38
C GLN A 254 -8.31 7.54 -16.32
N ASP A 255 -8.82 7.29 -15.12
CA ASP A 255 -9.86 6.30 -14.90
C ASP A 255 -11.27 6.84 -15.15
N HIS A 256 -11.41 8.16 -15.21
CA HIS A 256 -12.66 8.86 -15.44
C HIS A 256 -12.49 10.03 -16.44
N PRO A 257 -12.04 9.78 -17.69
CA PRO A 257 -11.65 10.85 -18.61
C PRO A 257 -12.84 11.59 -19.22
N GLU A 258 -13.99 10.94 -19.28
CA GLU A 258 -15.26 11.55 -19.68
C GLU A 258 -16.07 11.85 -18.42
N ASN A 259 -16.04 13.11 -18.00
CA ASN A 259 -16.75 13.61 -16.84
C ASN A 259 -17.16 15.07 -17.06
N LEU A 260 -17.93 15.65 -16.13
CA LEU A 260 -18.40 17.04 -16.24
C LEU A 260 -17.25 18.06 -16.45
N PHE A 261 -16.08 17.83 -15.88
CA PHE A 261 -14.91 18.71 -16.06
C PHE A 261 -14.28 18.62 -17.45
N THR A 262 -14.39 17.49 -18.16
CA THR A 262 -13.94 17.42 -19.56
C THR A 262 -15.00 17.89 -20.53
N LEU A 263 -16.27 17.61 -20.23
CA LEU A 263 -17.40 18.13 -20.98
C LEU A 263 -17.44 19.67 -20.98
N LEU A 264 -17.14 20.30 -19.84
CA LEU A 264 -17.20 21.76 -19.65
C LEU A 264 -15.82 22.44 -19.69
N GLY A 265 -14.73 21.71 -19.96
CA GLY A 265 -13.34 22.15 -19.82
C GLY A 265 -12.94 23.45 -20.53
N GLY A 266 -13.65 23.83 -21.60
CA GLY A 266 -13.39 25.09 -22.30
C GLY A 266 -14.03 26.33 -21.67
N ARG A 267 -14.73 26.22 -20.54
CA ARG A 267 -15.61 27.28 -20.00
C ARG A 267 -15.52 27.54 -18.49
N TYR A 268 -14.70 26.82 -17.71
CA TYR A 268 -14.50 27.08 -16.27
C TYR A 268 -13.04 27.39 -15.94
#